data_AF-A0A955WST1-F1
#
_entry.id   AF-A0A955WST1-F1
#
_cell.length_a   1.000
_cell.length_b   1.000
_cell.length_c   1.000
_cell.angle_alpha   90.00
_cell.angle_beta   90.00
_cell.angle_gamma   90.00
#
_symmetry.space_group_name_H-M   'P 1'
#
loop_
_entity.id
_entity.type
_entity.pdbx_description
1 polymer ?
#
loop_
_entity_poly.entity_id
_entity_poly.type
_entity_poly.pdbx_seq_one_letter_code
_entity_poly.pdbx_strand_id
1 'polypeptide(L)'
;MRAFVLTLLGALALTLACGESPRDDYQAWRGRTRSYRGDGGAGPANPDGGTYSELADLRGRWLLNSLLFGGIEVGLRVVFEAAEGETNDPPRELVARIWLWDMPDDSAPLVTTTGSLDDKGRFQLVADPLDLPGSIINRDDPVQAVVILNARTLGAGTWCGVAEGSVQRPLTLPLEGSTFAALRDDDDEARLDLSDVPFRCPDDPEPPAPDMGVESDAGPVERPAAPDLSGVGSAYADLTGDWLFTADFDIPLQLWISLRAIPGAEGGSLDGALRSVRAAPGEPALATFTTQVGADGRFEIWLPDFTLSVGNLAIEADILLAAATTGDGFCGAAAGAIRSPAVFAQTLDGVTYRAIPWVPGESTAGAPNACPE
;
A
#
# COMPACT_ATOMS: atom_id res chain seq x y z
N MET A 1 -68.62 -15.27 42.47
CA MET A 1 -69.92 -14.65 42.17
C MET A 1 -69.95 -13.27 42.84
N ARG A 2 -70.39 -12.22 42.12
CA ARG A 2 -70.22 -10.75 42.34
C ARG A 2 -68.98 -10.20 41.60
N ALA A 3 -69.07 -9.80 40.32
CA ALA A 3 -69.74 -8.63 39.69
C ALA A 3 -68.92 -7.33 39.89
N PHE A 4 -68.16 -6.80 38.92
CA PHE A 4 -68.46 -6.03 37.67
C PHE A 4 -68.83 -4.55 37.89
N VAL A 5 -68.33 -3.68 36.97
CA VAL A 5 -68.72 -2.28 36.62
C VAL A 5 -67.89 -1.15 37.29
N LEU A 6 -66.88 -0.57 36.59
CA LEU A 6 -66.89 0.66 35.74
C LEU A 6 -67.26 1.96 36.50
N THR A 7 -66.48 3.06 36.46
CA THR A 7 -66.50 4.15 35.44
C THR A 7 -65.44 5.20 35.86
N LEU A 8 -64.37 5.47 35.11
CA LEU A 8 -64.16 6.47 34.03
C LEU A 8 -64.18 7.97 34.44
N LEU A 9 -63.10 8.66 34.01
CA LEU A 9 -62.93 10.09 33.64
C LEU A 9 -62.35 11.10 34.65
N GLY A 10 -61.20 11.67 34.26
CA GLY A 10 -60.58 12.87 34.84
C GLY A 10 -59.25 13.19 34.17
N ALA A 11 -59.30 13.60 32.90
CA ALA A 11 -58.15 13.90 32.04
C ALA A 11 -57.32 15.11 32.52
N LEU A 12 -55.99 14.99 32.42
CA LEU A 12 -55.12 16.14 32.19
C LEU A 12 -54.12 15.78 31.09
N ALA A 13 -54.36 16.34 29.91
CA ALA A 13 -53.49 16.28 28.76
C ALA A 13 -52.26 17.17 29.00
N LEU A 14 -51.07 16.57 28.95
CA LEU A 14 -49.81 17.26 28.69
C LEU A 14 -49.22 16.62 27.45
N THR A 15 -49.37 17.35 26.34
CA THR A 15 -48.70 17.15 25.07
C THR A 15 -47.19 17.29 25.29
N LEU A 16 -46.51 16.18 25.54
CA LEU A 16 -45.08 16.09 25.30
C LEU A 16 -44.91 15.96 23.79
N ALA A 17 -44.47 17.07 23.18
CA ALA A 17 -43.87 17.03 21.86
C ALA A 17 -42.72 16.01 21.90
N CYS A 18 -42.93 14.86 21.28
CA CYS A 18 -41.84 14.00 20.85
C CYS A 18 -41.04 14.82 19.84
N GLY A 19 -39.98 15.48 20.30
CA GLY A 19 -38.95 16.00 19.41
C GLY A 19 -38.35 14.79 18.71
N GLU A 20 -38.52 14.70 17.40
CA GLU A 20 -37.77 13.79 16.55
C GLU A 20 -36.30 13.98 16.92
N SER A 21 -35.66 12.90 17.38
CA SER A 21 -34.25 12.97 17.73
C SER A 21 -33.45 13.18 16.44
N PRO A 22 -32.26 13.79 16.48
CA PRO A 22 -31.36 13.83 15.31
C PRO A 22 -31.10 12.46 14.68
N ARG A 23 -31.27 11.39 15.48
CA ARG A 23 -31.20 9.99 15.04
C ARG A 23 -32.40 9.59 14.17
N ASP A 24 -33.59 10.09 14.46
CA ASP A 24 -34.82 9.81 13.68
C ASP A 24 -34.79 10.53 12.33
N ASP A 25 -34.27 11.77 12.30
CA ASP A 25 -34.13 12.53 11.06
C ASP A 25 -33.05 11.93 10.14
N TYR A 26 -31.95 11.44 10.73
CA TYR A 26 -30.92 10.69 10.00
C TYR A 26 -31.43 9.32 9.50
N GLN A 27 -32.18 8.57 10.31
CA GLN A 27 -32.81 7.30 9.88
C GLN A 27 -33.83 7.54 8.76
N ALA A 28 -34.61 8.62 8.83
CA ALA A 28 -35.55 9.01 7.80
C ALA A 28 -34.83 9.45 6.50
N TRP A 29 -33.73 10.20 6.60
CA TRP A 29 -32.87 10.51 5.46
C TRP A 29 -32.22 9.25 4.85
N ARG A 30 -31.70 8.33 5.68
CA ARG A 30 -31.11 7.05 5.25
C ARG A 30 -32.15 6.15 4.57
N GLY A 31 -33.40 6.16 5.05
CA GLY A 31 -34.53 5.45 4.44
C GLY A 31 -34.94 6.02 3.08
N ARG A 32 -35.00 7.36 2.96
CA ARG A 32 -35.30 8.05 1.69
C ARG A 32 -34.18 7.90 0.65
N THR A 33 -32.93 7.79 1.08
CA THR A 33 -31.77 7.63 0.18
C THR A 33 -31.45 6.17 -0.13
N ARG A 34 -31.96 5.19 0.64
CA ARG A 34 -31.84 3.76 0.34
C ARG A 34 -32.51 3.35 -0.97
N SER A 35 -33.59 4.02 -1.39
CA SER A 35 -34.20 3.79 -2.70
C SER A 35 -33.46 4.47 -3.85
N TYR A 36 -32.51 5.37 -3.56
CA TYR A 36 -31.60 5.98 -4.53
C TYR A 36 -30.24 5.27 -4.59
N ARG A 37 -29.82 4.60 -3.51
CA ARG A 37 -28.69 3.67 -3.49
C ARG A 37 -29.16 2.34 -4.03
N GLY A 38 -29.05 2.16 -5.35
CA GLY A 38 -29.06 0.83 -5.93
C GLY A 38 -28.06 -0.06 -5.17
N ASP A 39 -28.55 -1.18 -4.67
CA ASP A 39 -27.75 -2.19 -4.01
C ASP A 39 -26.47 -2.44 -4.81
N GLY A 40 -25.31 -2.43 -4.14
CA GLY A 40 -24.01 -2.79 -4.69
C GLY A 40 -23.89 -4.27 -5.09
N GLY A 41 -24.92 -4.84 -5.71
CA GLY A 41 -24.71 -5.89 -6.70
C GLY A 41 -24.08 -5.23 -7.92
N ALA A 42 -23.08 -5.89 -8.52
CA ALA A 42 -22.56 -5.53 -9.83
C ALA A 42 -23.73 -5.11 -10.74
N GLY A 43 -23.90 -3.79 -10.92
CA GLY A 43 -24.84 -3.27 -11.89
C GLY A 43 -24.47 -3.87 -13.23
N PRO A 44 -25.44 -4.15 -14.12
CA PRO A 44 -25.11 -4.64 -15.45
C PRO A 44 -24.02 -3.73 -16.02
N ALA A 45 -22.88 -4.34 -16.34
CA ALA A 45 -21.77 -3.66 -17.00
C ALA A 45 -22.39 -2.79 -18.10
N ASN A 46 -22.18 -1.48 -18.00
CA ASN A 46 -22.70 -0.55 -19.00
C ASN A 46 -22.12 -1.03 -20.35
N PRO A 47 -22.94 -1.26 -21.40
CA PRO A 47 -22.48 -1.86 -22.66
C PRO A 47 -21.35 -1.07 -23.35
N ASP A 48 -21.05 0.14 -22.90
CA ASP A 48 -19.95 0.99 -23.39
C ASP A 48 -18.63 0.82 -22.60
N GLY A 49 -18.56 -0.06 -21.59
CA GLY A 49 -17.32 -0.47 -20.92
C GLY A 49 -16.55 0.60 -20.12
N GLY A 50 -17.09 1.81 -19.97
CA GLY A 50 -16.48 2.88 -19.17
C GLY A 50 -17.17 3.03 -17.82
N THR A 51 -16.40 3.04 -16.73
CA THR A 51 -16.86 3.52 -15.42
C THR A 51 -17.04 5.03 -15.49
N TYR A 52 -18.28 5.48 -15.40
CA TYR A 52 -18.56 6.91 -15.35
C TYR A 52 -18.28 7.40 -13.93
N SER A 53 -17.41 8.40 -13.84
CA SER A 53 -17.32 9.24 -12.65
C SER A 53 -18.65 9.99 -12.51
N GLU A 54 -19.26 9.93 -11.32
CA GLU A 54 -20.53 10.59 -11.02
C GLU A 54 -20.38 11.54 -9.84
N LEU A 55 -20.97 12.73 -9.92
CA LEU A 55 -20.97 13.67 -8.81
C LEU A 55 -21.58 13.03 -7.54
N ALA A 56 -20.81 12.96 -6.47
CA ALA A 56 -21.21 12.34 -5.20
C ALA A 56 -20.90 13.26 -4.01
N ASP A 57 -21.65 13.10 -2.91
CA ASP A 57 -21.38 13.80 -1.66
C ASP A 57 -20.16 13.20 -0.95
N LEU A 58 -19.06 13.94 -0.95
CA LEU A 58 -17.81 13.53 -0.32
C LEU A 58 -17.71 13.88 1.17
N ARG A 59 -18.66 14.62 1.76
CA ARG A 59 -18.60 14.98 3.19
C ARG A 59 -18.47 13.73 4.07
N GLY A 60 -17.81 13.85 5.22
CA GLY A 60 -17.62 12.74 6.16
C GLY A 60 -16.19 12.20 6.16
N ARG A 61 -16.01 11.02 6.75
CA ARG A 61 -14.70 10.40 6.95
C ARG A 61 -14.46 9.32 5.90
N TRP A 62 -13.22 9.22 5.45
CA TRP A 62 -12.77 8.28 4.44
C TRP A 62 -11.45 7.65 4.88
N LEU A 63 -11.33 6.35 4.64
CA LEU A 63 -10.07 5.64 4.69
C LEU A 63 -9.55 5.47 3.27
N LEU A 64 -8.36 6.00 3.02
CA LEU A 64 -7.65 5.95 1.75
C LEU A 64 -6.46 5.01 1.89
N ASN A 65 -6.32 4.09 0.94
CA ASN A 65 -5.13 3.27 0.80
C ASN A 65 -4.42 3.64 -0.51
N SER A 66 -3.16 4.06 -0.40
CA SER A 66 -2.31 4.38 -1.53
C SER A 66 -1.15 3.41 -1.65
N LEU A 67 -0.90 2.97 -2.86
CA LEU A 67 0.34 2.33 -3.24
C LEU A 67 1.23 3.38 -3.91
N LEU A 68 2.20 3.87 -3.14
CA LEU A 68 3.19 4.79 -3.66
C LEU A 68 4.21 4.07 -4.52
N PHE A 69 4.86 4.86 -5.36
CA PHE A 69 6.08 4.49 -6.05
C PHE A 69 7.10 3.84 -5.07
N GLY A 70 7.68 2.70 -5.45
CA GLY A 70 8.58 1.93 -4.58
C GLY A 70 7.89 0.88 -3.70
N GLY A 71 6.56 0.72 -3.80
CA GLY A 71 5.84 -0.38 -3.16
C GLY A 71 5.53 -0.08 -1.71
N ILE A 72 5.59 1.20 -1.35
CA ILE A 72 5.27 1.72 -0.03
C ILE A 72 3.75 1.86 0.04
N GLU A 73 3.16 1.21 1.04
CA GLU A 73 1.74 1.41 1.35
C GLU A 73 1.60 2.59 2.30
N VAL A 74 0.70 3.52 1.96
CA VAL A 74 0.36 4.63 2.83
C VAL A 74 -1.13 4.66 3.02
N GLY A 75 -1.56 4.36 4.26
CA GLY A 75 -2.92 4.57 4.70
C GLY A 75 -3.12 6.00 5.19
N LEU A 76 -4.10 6.69 4.62
CA LEU A 76 -4.49 8.03 5.05
C LEU A 76 -5.95 8.04 5.49
N ARG A 77 -6.24 8.82 6.51
CA ARG A 77 -7.61 9.18 6.87
C ARG A 77 -7.89 10.57 6.35
N VAL A 78 -8.99 10.73 5.62
CA VAL A 78 -9.41 12.03 5.06
C VAL A 78 -10.79 12.37 5.60
N VAL A 79 -10.95 13.56 6.16
CA VAL A 79 -12.26 14.09 6.53
C VAL A 79 -12.57 15.27 5.64
N PHE A 80 -13.70 15.21 4.94
CA PHE A 80 -14.20 16.29 4.11
C PHE A 80 -15.34 17.03 4.81
N GLU A 81 -15.25 18.35 4.78
CA GLU A 81 -16.30 19.28 5.17
C GLU A 81 -16.63 20.21 3.99
N ALA A 82 -17.85 20.74 3.92
CA ALA A 82 -18.15 21.78 2.94
C ALA A 82 -17.37 23.05 3.29
N ALA A 83 -16.83 23.74 2.28
CA ALA A 83 -16.18 25.02 2.50
C ALA A 83 -17.16 26.08 3.04
N GLU A 84 -16.65 27.09 3.74
CA GLU A 84 -17.48 28.16 4.28
C GLU A 84 -18.23 28.89 3.15
N GLY A 85 -19.55 28.98 3.28
CA GLY A 85 -20.42 29.63 2.29
C GLY A 85 -20.84 28.74 1.10
N GLU A 86 -20.37 27.49 1.03
CA GLU A 86 -20.88 26.52 0.06
C GLU A 86 -22.32 26.10 0.41
N THR A 87 -23.21 26.13 -0.59
CA THR A 87 -24.64 25.83 -0.42
C THR A 87 -25.14 24.75 -1.37
N ASN A 88 -24.32 24.29 -2.30
CA ASN A 88 -24.68 23.22 -3.22
C ASN A 88 -24.86 21.88 -2.46
N ASP A 89 -25.72 21.02 -3.00
CA ASP A 89 -25.90 19.65 -2.52
C ASP A 89 -25.84 18.68 -3.71
N PRO A 90 -24.73 17.95 -3.91
CA PRO A 90 -23.53 17.91 -3.05
C PRO A 90 -22.67 19.20 -3.15
N PRO A 91 -21.88 19.51 -2.10
CA PRO A 91 -20.97 20.67 -2.10
C PRO A 91 -19.90 20.55 -3.21
N ARG A 92 -19.50 21.68 -3.78
CA ARG A 92 -18.49 21.75 -4.84
C ARG A 92 -17.12 22.10 -4.29
N GLU A 93 -17.09 23.01 -3.34
CA GLU A 93 -15.89 23.37 -2.60
C GLU A 93 -15.84 22.62 -1.27
N LEU A 94 -14.75 21.88 -1.05
CA LEU A 94 -14.54 21.04 0.12
C LEU A 94 -13.26 21.45 0.85
N VAL A 95 -13.30 21.38 2.18
CA VAL A 95 -12.11 21.39 3.03
C VAL A 95 -11.79 19.95 3.39
N ALA A 96 -10.59 19.51 3.03
CA ALA A 96 -10.07 18.19 3.36
C ALA A 96 -9.04 18.31 4.49
N ARG A 97 -9.21 17.53 5.54
CA ARG A 97 -8.21 17.34 6.61
C ARG A 97 -7.66 15.92 6.52
N ILE A 98 -6.34 15.77 6.57
CA ILE A 98 -5.64 14.51 6.28
C ILE A 98 -4.80 14.10 7.49
N TRP A 99 -4.91 12.83 7.90
CA TRP A 99 -4.11 12.18 8.93
C TRP A 99 -3.52 10.87 8.40
N LEU A 100 -2.56 10.29 9.12
CA LEU A 100 -2.28 8.86 8.94
C LEU A 100 -3.45 8.03 9.47
N TRP A 101 -3.66 6.87 8.88
CA TRP A 101 -4.77 5.99 9.25
C TRP A 101 -4.72 5.56 10.73
N ASP A 102 -3.53 5.36 11.29
CA ASP A 102 -3.27 4.88 12.66
C ASP A 102 -3.13 5.99 13.71
N MET A 103 -3.17 7.27 13.30
CA MET A 103 -3.09 8.39 14.24
C MET A 103 -4.32 8.46 15.16
N PRO A 104 -4.16 8.87 16.43
CA PRO A 104 -5.28 9.14 17.33
C PRO A 104 -6.24 10.19 16.75
N ASP A 105 -7.55 10.01 16.97
CA ASP A 105 -8.58 10.92 16.44
C ASP A 105 -8.47 12.37 16.91
N ASP A 106 -7.89 12.57 18.09
CA ASP A 106 -7.71 13.89 18.71
C ASP A 106 -6.42 14.58 18.27
N SER A 107 -5.61 13.93 17.43
CA SER A 107 -4.42 14.53 16.84
C SER A 107 -4.76 15.61 15.81
N ALA A 108 -3.88 16.59 15.65
CA ALA A 108 -4.00 17.58 14.58
C ALA A 108 -3.78 16.91 13.22
N PRO A 109 -4.50 17.35 12.15
CA PRO A 109 -4.25 16.84 10.81
C PRO A 109 -2.83 17.17 10.36
N LEU A 110 -2.23 16.26 9.60
CA LEU A 110 -0.96 16.48 8.91
C LEU A 110 -1.08 17.63 7.91
N VAL A 111 -2.19 17.66 7.18
CA VAL A 111 -2.49 18.67 6.17
C VAL A 111 -3.97 19.06 6.25
N THR A 112 -4.24 20.35 6.08
CA THR A 112 -5.57 20.86 5.74
C THR A 112 -5.49 21.55 4.40
N THR A 113 -6.32 21.12 3.45
CA THR A 113 -6.32 21.63 2.06
C THR A 113 -7.75 21.81 1.56
N THR A 114 -7.89 22.41 0.40
CA THR A 114 -9.18 22.62 -0.27
C THR A 114 -9.20 21.90 -1.61
N GLY A 115 -10.35 21.34 -1.98
CA GLY A 115 -10.56 20.72 -3.28
C GLY A 115 -11.87 21.18 -3.91
N SER A 116 -11.89 21.26 -5.24
CA SER A 116 -13.08 21.58 -6.03
C SER A 116 -13.55 20.35 -6.80
N LEU A 117 -14.83 20.02 -6.68
CA LEU A 117 -15.48 18.86 -7.27
C LEU A 117 -16.28 19.25 -8.51
N ASP A 118 -15.84 18.78 -9.69
CA ASP A 118 -16.49 19.11 -10.96
C ASP A 118 -17.83 18.38 -11.16
N ASP A 119 -18.59 18.75 -12.20
CA ASP A 119 -19.89 18.14 -12.56
C ASP A 119 -19.83 16.64 -12.86
N LYS A 120 -18.63 16.10 -13.05
CA LYS A 120 -18.38 14.69 -13.31
C LYS A 120 -17.88 13.97 -12.06
N GLY A 121 -17.79 14.62 -10.90
CA GLY A 121 -17.25 14.01 -9.68
C GLY A 121 -15.73 13.83 -9.68
N ARG A 122 -15.01 14.61 -10.50
CA ARG A 122 -13.55 14.66 -10.45
C ARG A 122 -13.10 15.81 -9.57
N PHE A 123 -12.02 15.60 -8.84
CA PHE A 123 -11.45 16.61 -7.97
C PHE A 123 -9.95 16.40 -7.80
N GLN A 124 -9.28 17.43 -7.31
CA GLN A 124 -7.86 17.38 -6.96
C GLN A 124 -7.69 17.77 -5.49
N LEU A 125 -6.83 17.04 -4.78
CA LEU A 125 -6.33 17.43 -3.47
C LEU A 125 -4.83 17.62 -3.53
N VAL A 126 -4.35 18.70 -2.93
CA VAL A 126 -2.92 19.00 -2.86
C VAL A 126 -2.50 19.02 -1.40
N ALA A 127 -1.58 18.12 -1.04
CA ALA A 127 -0.92 18.07 0.25
C ALA A 127 0.53 18.54 0.09
N ASP A 128 0.78 19.79 0.47
CA ASP A 128 2.07 20.47 0.32
C ASP A 128 2.37 21.37 1.54
N PRO A 129 3.34 21.02 2.40
CA PRO A 129 4.03 19.72 2.45
C PRO A 129 3.16 18.64 3.10
N LEU A 130 3.29 17.40 2.66
CA LEU A 130 2.89 16.21 3.43
C LEU A 130 4.11 15.70 4.19
N ASP A 131 4.13 15.94 5.50
CA ASP A 131 5.18 15.45 6.39
C ASP A 131 4.76 14.09 6.96
N LEU A 132 5.48 13.04 6.54
CA LEU A 132 5.29 11.67 6.97
C LEU A 132 6.42 11.28 7.96
N PRO A 133 6.10 10.65 9.11
CA PRO A 133 7.13 10.14 10.00
C PRO A 133 7.96 9.07 9.30
N GLY A 134 9.28 9.08 9.53
CA GLY A 134 10.21 8.14 8.89
C GLY A 134 9.88 6.67 9.12
N SER A 135 9.21 6.35 10.23
CA SER A 135 8.76 4.99 10.56
C SER A 135 7.85 4.36 9.51
N ILE A 136 7.13 5.15 8.70
CA ILE A 136 6.30 4.63 7.60
C ILE A 136 7.16 3.96 6.53
N ILE A 137 8.38 4.44 6.34
CA ILE A 137 9.33 3.89 5.37
C ILE A 137 10.54 3.25 6.04
N ASN A 138 10.43 2.85 7.32
CA ASN A 138 11.51 2.28 8.11
C ASN A 138 12.80 3.13 8.12
N ARG A 139 12.67 4.46 8.24
CA ARG A 139 13.80 5.40 8.38
C ARG A 139 13.68 6.22 9.66
N ASP A 140 14.82 6.71 10.13
CA ASP A 140 14.88 7.63 11.28
C ASP A 140 14.46 9.06 10.91
N ASP A 141 14.69 9.46 9.65
CA ASP A 141 14.37 10.80 9.16
C ASP A 141 12.93 10.91 8.63
N PRO A 142 12.22 12.02 8.90
CA PRO A 142 10.91 12.26 8.33
C PRO A 142 10.98 12.44 6.81
N VAL A 143 9.94 11.98 6.13
CA VAL A 143 9.75 12.15 4.70
C VAL A 143 8.88 13.36 4.48
N GLN A 144 9.34 14.27 3.63
CA GLN A 144 8.54 15.41 3.19
C GLN A 144 8.21 15.22 1.73
N ALA A 145 6.93 15.29 1.37
CA ALA A 145 6.48 15.12 -0.01
C ALA A 145 5.48 16.22 -0.42
N VAL A 146 5.40 16.47 -1.72
CA VAL A 146 4.28 17.17 -2.34
C VAL A 146 3.45 16.11 -3.03
N VAL A 147 2.21 15.93 -2.57
CA VAL A 147 1.31 14.91 -3.10
C VAL A 147 0.09 15.59 -3.72
N ILE A 148 -0.17 15.27 -4.98
CA ILE A 148 -1.33 15.72 -5.74
C ILE A 148 -2.20 14.49 -6.00
N LEU A 149 -3.36 14.41 -5.36
CA LEU A 149 -4.33 13.33 -5.58
C LEU A 149 -5.31 13.76 -6.68
N ASN A 150 -5.18 13.17 -7.85
CA ASN A 150 -6.11 13.36 -8.96
C ASN A 150 -7.20 12.28 -8.87
N ALA A 151 -8.36 12.65 -8.34
CA ALA A 151 -9.40 11.72 -7.91
C ALA A 151 -10.66 11.77 -8.79
N ARG A 152 -11.39 10.66 -8.79
CA ARG A 152 -12.73 10.52 -9.35
C ARG A 152 -13.62 9.71 -8.41
N THR A 153 -14.86 10.14 -8.24
CA THR A 153 -15.87 9.40 -7.48
C THR A 153 -16.42 8.25 -8.30
N LEU A 154 -16.52 7.07 -7.68
CA LEU A 154 -17.18 5.90 -8.27
C LEU A 154 -18.61 5.72 -7.75
N GLY A 155 -18.93 6.40 -6.65
CA GLY A 155 -20.26 6.48 -6.06
C GLY A 155 -20.20 7.15 -4.69
N ALA A 156 -21.31 7.10 -3.95
CA ALA A 156 -21.45 7.75 -2.65
C ALA A 156 -20.55 7.18 -1.52
N GLY A 157 -19.93 6.01 -1.73
CA GLY A 157 -19.11 5.33 -0.72
C GLY A 157 -17.70 5.01 -1.19
N THR A 158 -17.32 5.42 -2.41
CA THR A 158 -16.03 5.05 -3.00
C THR A 158 -15.53 6.11 -3.97
N TRP A 159 -14.23 6.40 -3.90
CA TRP A 159 -13.51 7.16 -4.90
C TRP A 159 -12.09 6.61 -5.05
N CYS A 160 -11.44 6.92 -6.16
CA CYS A 160 -10.10 6.41 -6.46
C CYS A 160 -9.39 7.36 -7.43
N GLY A 161 -8.11 7.11 -7.68
CA GLY A 161 -7.36 7.93 -8.62
C GLY A 161 -5.88 7.62 -8.66
N VAL A 162 -5.14 8.60 -9.16
CA VAL A 162 -3.68 8.57 -9.26
C VAL A 162 -3.09 9.66 -8.38
N ALA A 163 -2.00 9.33 -7.69
CA ALA A 163 -1.20 10.28 -6.95
C ALA A 163 0.01 10.70 -7.80
N GLU A 164 0.26 12.00 -7.83
CA GLU A 164 1.39 12.63 -8.52
C GLU A 164 2.16 13.52 -7.53
N GLY A 165 3.28 14.10 -8.01
CA GLY A 165 4.11 15.00 -7.23
C GLY A 165 5.48 14.40 -6.96
N SER A 166 6.09 14.73 -5.83
CA SER A 166 7.41 14.21 -5.50
C SER A 166 7.67 14.17 -4.00
N VAL A 167 8.40 13.15 -3.56
CA VAL A 167 9.13 13.21 -2.29
C VAL A 167 10.20 14.28 -2.45
N GLN A 168 10.33 15.20 -1.50
CA GLN A 168 11.36 16.23 -1.49
C GLN A 168 12.54 15.88 -0.58
N ARG A 169 12.27 15.12 0.50
CA ARG A 169 13.28 14.65 1.46
C ARG A 169 12.97 13.23 1.92
N PRO A 170 13.98 12.37 2.13
CA PRO A 170 15.42 12.65 2.01
C PRO A 170 15.95 12.68 0.57
N LEU A 171 15.25 12.06 -0.37
CA LEU A 171 15.61 12.04 -1.79
C LEU A 171 14.43 12.52 -2.65
N THR A 172 14.75 13.25 -3.72
CA THR A 172 13.72 13.68 -4.67
C THR A 172 13.26 12.49 -5.51
N LEU A 173 12.07 11.97 -5.21
CA LEU A 173 11.50 10.82 -5.91
C LEU A 173 10.17 11.20 -6.56
N PRO A 174 9.99 10.94 -7.87
CA PRO A 174 8.71 11.12 -8.53
C PRO A 174 7.64 10.21 -7.90
N LEU A 175 6.43 10.74 -7.70
CA LEU A 175 5.27 9.94 -7.27
C LEU A 175 4.43 9.47 -8.48
N GLU A 176 4.79 9.86 -9.70
CA GLU A 176 4.10 9.49 -10.92
C GLU A 176 3.90 7.97 -11.00
N GLY A 177 2.64 7.56 -11.22
CA GLY A 177 2.26 6.16 -11.31
C GLY A 177 1.74 5.55 -10.01
N SER A 178 1.83 6.28 -8.90
CA SER A 178 1.18 5.88 -7.64
C SER A 178 -0.34 5.87 -7.81
N THR A 179 -1.02 4.87 -7.26
CA THR A 179 -2.48 4.77 -7.29
C THR A 179 -3.05 4.75 -5.89
N PHE A 180 -4.34 5.04 -5.77
CA PHE A 180 -5.04 4.89 -4.51
C PHE A 180 -6.52 4.57 -4.74
N ALA A 181 -7.16 4.03 -3.71
CA ALA A 181 -8.61 4.08 -3.57
C ALA A 181 -8.98 4.47 -2.15
N ALA A 182 -10.24 4.88 -1.97
CA ALA A 182 -10.78 5.28 -0.71
C ALA A 182 -12.20 4.76 -0.52
N LEU A 183 -12.49 4.30 0.69
CA LEU A 183 -13.80 3.87 1.14
C LEU A 183 -14.28 4.77 2.28
N ARG A 184 -15.59 4.96 2.35
CA ARG A 184 -16.22 5.80 3.37
C ARG A 184 -16.20 5.10 4.73
N ASP A 185 -15.69 5.77 5.76
CA ASP A 185 -15.46 5.28 7.12
C ASP A 185 -16.37 6.02 8.13
N ASP A 186 -17.67 5.98 7.91
CA ASP A 186 -18.66 6.69 8.75
C ASP A 186 -19.41 5.78 9.73
N ASP A 187 -19.01 4.52 9.87
CA ASP A 187 -19.62 3.63 10.85
C ASP A 187 -18.86 3.74 12.19
N ASP A 188 -19.41 4.53 13.11
CA ASP A 188 -18.86 4.72 14.46
C ASP A 188 -18.73 3.38 15.24
N GLU A 189 -19.42 2.32 14.82
CA GLU A 189 -19.39 1.02 15.48
C GLU A 189 -18.35 0.04 14.86
N ALA A 190 -17.90 0.28 13.63
CA ALA A 190 -16.91 -0.57 12.94
C ALA A 190 -16.03 0.25 11.98
N ARG A 191 -14.84 0.64 12.45
CA ARG A 191 -13.83 1.24 11.58
C ARG A 191 -13.41 0.28 10.50
N LEU A 192 -13.26 0.80 9.29
CA LEU A 192 -12.60 0.07 8.21
C LEU A 192 -11.13 -0.20 8.58
N ASP A 193 -10.65 -1.40 8.26
CA ASP A 193 -9.23 -1.72 8.29
C ASP A 193 -8.58 -1.28 6.95
N LEU A 194 -7.30 -0.94 6.98
CA LEU A 194 -6.60 -0.54 5.75
C LEU A 194 -6.60 -1.66 4.70
N SER A 195 -6.58 -2.92 5.15
CA SER A 195 -6.66 -4.10 4.27
C SER A 195 -8.00 -4.27 3.55
N ASP A 196 -9.07 -3.60 4.02
CA ASP A 196 -10.38 -3.59 3.35
C ASP A 196 -10.42 -2.61 2.17
N VAL A 197 -9.47 -1.68 2.10
CA VAL A 197 -9.43 -0.60 1.10
C VAL A 197 -8.43 -0.96 0.00
N PRO A 198 -8.87 -1.08 -1.27
CA PRO A 198 -7.95 -1.35 -2.37
C PRO A 198 -7.04 -0.14 -2.63
N PHE A 199 -5.92 -0.37 -3.31
CA PHE A 199 -4.97 0.69 -3.70
C PHE A 199 -5.14 1.18 -5.14
N ARG A 200 -6.15 0.69 -5.88
CA ARG A 200 -6.40 1.05 -7.29
C ARG A 200 -7.90 1.17 -7.58
N CYS A 201 -8.24 1.85 -8.66
CA CYS A 201 -9.60 1.84 -9.18
C CYS A 201 -10.00 0.43 -9.65
N PRO A 202 -11.26 -0.02 -9.45
CA PRO A 202 -11.73 -1.36 -9.83
C PRO A 202 -11.60 -1.69 -11.33
N ASP A 203 -11.70 -0.67 -12.19
CA ASP A 203 -11.74 -0.84 -13.65
C ASP A 203 -10.51 -0.27 -14.35
N ASP A 204 -9.48 0.15 -13.60
CA ASP A 204 -8.21 0.40 -14.27
C ASP A 204 -7.71 -0.97 -14.73
N PRO A 205 -7.52 -1.17 -16.06
CA PRO A 205 -7.01 -2.43 -16.53
C PRO A 205 -5.72 -2.68 -15.75
N GLU A 206 -5.64 -3.85 -15.12
CA GLU A 206 -4.40 -4.31 -14.53
C GLU A 206 -3.33 -4.04 -15.59
N PRO A 207 -2.31 -3.21 -15.29
CA PRO A 207 -1.32 -2.86 -16.29
C PRO A 207 -0.89 -4.19 -16.89
N PRO A 208 -0.99 -4.35 -18.22
CA PRO A 208 -0.74 -5.64 -18.84
C PRO A 208 0.55 -6.14 -18.24
N ALA A 209 0.51 -7.33 -17.63
CA ALA A 209 1.71 -7.96 -17.12
C ALA A 209 2.75 -7.76 -18.23
N PRO A 210 3.88 -7.08 -17.95
CA PRO A 210 4.78 -6.66 -19.01
C PRO A 210 5.00 -7.87 -19.91
N ASP A 211 4.76 -7.69 -21.21
CA ASP A 211 4.97 -8.75 -22.19
C ASP A 211 6.47 -9.03 -22.21
N MET A 212 6.89 -9.90 -21.29
CA MET A 212 8.27 -10.33 -21.07
C MET A 212 8.74 -11.27 -22.19
N GLY A 213 8.05 -11.25 -23.34
CA GLY A 213 8.33 -12.07 -24.52
C GLY A 213 9.24 -11.42 -25.55
N VAL A 214 9.76 -10.22 -25.33
CA VAL A 214 10.87 -9.72 -26.15
C VAL A 214 12.13 -10.39 -25.64
N GLU A 215 12.53 -11.50 -26.29
CA GLU A 215 13.91 -11.98 -26.20
C GLU A 215 14.82 -10.77 -26.47
N SER A 216 15.50 -10.33 -25.42
CA SER A 216 16.48 -9.26 -25.54
C SER A 216 17.54 -9.76 -26.54
N ASP A 217 17.65 -9.07 -27.69
CA ASP A 217 18.76 -9.24 -28.64
C ASP A 217 20.11 -8.78 -28.04
N ALA A 218 20.12 -8.30 -26.78
CA ALA A 218 21.36 -8.11 -26.05
C ALA A 218 21.93 -9.50 -25.73
N GLY A 219 23.20 -9.71 -26.08
CA GLY A 219 23.92 -10.94 -25.77
C GLY A 219 23.89 -11.28 -24.27
N PRO A 220 24.44 -12.44 -23.87
CA PRO A 220 24.37 -12.91 -22.49
C PRO A 220 24.82 -11.82 -21.52
N VAL A 221 23.95 -11.48 -20.55
CA VAL A 221 24.22 -10.50 -19.50
C VAL A 221 25.50 -10.91 -18.76
N GLU A 222 26.46 -9.99 -18.68
CA GLU A 222 27.72 -10.23 -17.97
C GLU A 222 27.48 -10.24 -16.47
N ARG A 223 27.89 -11.32 -15.80
CA ARG A 223 27.79 -11.47 -14.36
C ARG A 223 28.79 -10.51 -13.67
N PRO A 224 28.34 -9.64 -12.75
CA PRO A 224 29.23 -8.78 -11.96
C PRO A 224 30.23 -9.58 -11.12
N ALA A 225 31.30 -8.90 -10.68
CA ALA A 225 32.19 -9.46 -9.67
C ALA A 225 31.46 -9.59 -8.32
N ALA A 226 31.72 -10.68 -7.59
CA ALA A 226 31.13 -10.89 -6.28
C ALA A 226 31.68 -9.88 -5.25
N PRO A 227 30.81 -9.26 -4.43
CA PRO A 227 31.24 -8.46 -3.28
C PRO A 227 32.13 -9.24 -2.30
N ASP A 228 33.09 -8.56 -1.68
CA ASP A 228 33.95 -9.18 -0.66
C ASP A 228 33.24 -9.27 0.69
N LEU A 229 32.99 -10.50 1.16
CA LEU A 229 32.40 -10.80 2.46
C LEU A 229 33.40 -11.41 3.46
N SER A 230 34.71 -11.31 3.20
CA SER A 230 35.73 -11.92 4.06
C SER A 230 35.70 -11.43 5.52
N GLY A 231 35.17 -10.23 5.77
CA GLY A 231 34.98 -9.67 7.11
C GLY A 231 33.76 -10.20 7.89
N VAL A 232 32.80 -10.87 7.26
CA VAL A 232 31.54 -11.29 7.90
C VAL A 232 31.67 -12.72 8.42
N GLY A 233 31.58 -12.93 9.74
CA GLY A 233 31.61 -14.27 10.34
C GLY A 233 30.52 -15.17 9.74
N SER A 234 30.88 -16.39 9.33
CA SER A 234 29.93 -17.32 8.72
C SER A 234 30.26 -18.77 9.01
N ALA A 235 29.21 -19.56 9.10
CA ALA A 235 29.28 -21.01 9.17
C ALA A 235 28.09 -21.60 8.41
N TYR A 236 28.27 -22.79 7.85
CA TYR A 236 27.17 -23.51 7.22
C TYR A 236 26.02 -23.74 8.22
N ALA A 237 24.80 -23.39 7.81
CA ALA A 237 23.57 -23.69 8.55
C ALA A 237 22.46 -24.16 7.59
N ASP A 238 21.43 -24.79 8.14
CA ASP A 238 20.22 -25.10 7.37
C ASP A 238 19.43 -23.81 7.15
N LEU A 239 19.39 -23.37 5.89
CA LEU A 239 18.66 -22.17 5.45
C LEU A 239 17.24 -22.49 4.96
N THR A 240 16.76 -23.71 5.16
CA THR A 240 15.41 -24.10 4.73
C THR A 240 14.34 -23.31 5.49
N GLY A 241 13.46 -22.63 4.75
CA GLY A 241 12.38 -21.83 5.33
C GLY A 241 12.07 -20.58 4.51
N ASP A 242 11.24 -19.72 5.09
CA ASP A 242 10.86 -18.43 4.52
C ASP A 242 11.58 -17.30 5.26
N TRP A 243 12.07 -16.35 4.48
CA TRP A 243 12.98 -15.30 4.95
C TRP A 243 12.52 -13.95 4.44
N LEU A 244 12.40 -12.96 5.34
CA LEU A 244 12.20 -11.56 4.96
C LEU A 244 13.55 -10.96 4.61
N PHE A 245 13.73 -10.64 3.33
CA PHE A 245 14.90 -9.97 2.79
C PHE A 245 14.67 -8.47 2.78
N THR A 246 15.54 -7.71 3.44
CA THR A 246 15.53 -6.24 3.44
C THR A 246 16.89 -5.73 2.97
N ALA A 247 16.90 -4.96 1.89
CA ALA A 247 18.10 -4.31 1.38
C ALA A 247 18.09 -2.81 1.63
N ASP A 248 19.25 -2.27 1.97
CA ASP A 248 19.47 -0.86 2.21
C ASP A 248 19.71 -0.12 0.89
N PHE A 249 18.63 0.44 0.36
CA PHE A 249 18.60 1.28 -0.83
C PHE A 249 18.08 2.66 -0.41
N ASP A 250 18.17 3.65 -1.32
CA ASP A 250 17.51 4.94 -1.10
C ASP A 250 16.02 4.80 -0.72
N ILE A 251 15.37 3.76 -1.27
CA ILE A 251 14.06 3.25 -0.84
C ILE A 251 14.24 1.79 -0.39
N PRO A 252 13.96 1.44 0.88
CA PRO A 252 14.14 0.07 1.37
C PRO A 252 13.41 -0.95 0.50
N LEU A 253 14.15 -1.88 -0.08
CA LEU A 253 13.58 -2.98 -0.84
C LEU A 253 13.31 -4.15 0.11
N GLN A 254 12.03 -4.48 0.26
CA GLN A 254 11.60 -5.66 1.02
C GLN A 254 11.03 -6.72 0.08
N LEU A 255 11.62 -7.90 0.15
CA LEU A 255 11.19 -9.11 -0.56
C LEU A 255 11.12 -10.25 0.45
N TRP A 256 10.48 -11.36 0.09
CA TRP A 256 10.67 -12.59 0.85
C TRP A 256 11.15 -13.72 -0.04
N ILE A 257 11.92 -14.61 0.57
CA ILE A 257 12.63 -15.68 -0.11
C ILE A 257 12.23 -16.99 0.56
N SER A 258 11.68 -17.92 -0.21
CA SER A 258 11.57 -19.31 0.22
C SER A 258 12.83 -20.06 -0.21
N LEU A 259 13.48 -20.72 0.74
CA LEU A 259 14.71 -21.48 0.52
C LEU A 259 14.51 -22.96 0.89
N ARG A 260 15.17 -23.82 0.12
CA ARG A 260 15.31 -25.25 0.42
C ARG A 260 16.77 -25.65 0.32
N ALA A 261 17.37 -25.97 1.47
CA ALA A 261 18.74 -26.44 1.52
C ALA A 261 18.83 -27.95 1.19
N ILE A 262 19.82 -28.31 0.38
CA ILE A 262 20.17 -29.68 0.05
C ILE A 262 21.62 -29.89 0.52
N PRO A 263 21.84 -30.62 1.62
CA PRO A 263 23.17 -30.77 2.19
C PRO A 263 24.09 -31.64 1.32
N GLY A 264 25.39 -31.34 1.36
CA GLY A 264 26.45 -32.10 0.69
C GLY A 264 27.74 -32.13 1.53
N ALA A 265 28.78 -32.78 1.00
CA ALA A 265 30.00 -33.09 1.77
C ALA A 265 30.94 -31.87 1.97
N GLU A 266 30.94 -30.91 1.05
CA GLU A 266 31.81 -29.71 1.06
C GLU A 266 31.00 -28.41 1.11
N GLY A 267 29.79 -28.49 1.65
CA GLY A 267 28.73 -27.52 1.43
C GLY A 267 27.53 -28.17 0.76
N GLY A 268 26.52 -27.38 0.42
CA GLY A 268 25.27 -27.87 -0.16
C GLY A 268 24.81 -27.05 -1.35
N SER A 269 23.59 -27.29 -1.81
CA SER A 269 22.91 -26.37 -2.73
C SER A 269 21.68 -25.77 -2.08
N LEU A 270 21.27 -24.60 -2.57
CA LEU A 270 20.02 -23.95 -2.24
C LEU A 270 19.18 -23.84 -3.49
N ASP A 271 17.95 -24.34 -3.42
CA ASP A 271 16.90 -23.93 -4.33
C ASP A 271 16.11 -22.82 -3.67
N GLY A 272 15.80 -21.78 -4.44
CA GLY A 272 15.15 -20.60 -3.92
C GLY A 272 14.09 -20.02 -4.84
N ALA A 273 13.15 -19.32 -4.23
CA ALA A 273 12.10 -18.57 -4.92
C ALA A 273 11.92 -17.21 -4.23
N LEU A 274 12.14 -16.13 -5.00
CA LEU A 274 12.03 -14.75 -4.56
C LEU A 274 10.62 -14.22 -4.88
N ARG A 275 10.00 -13.52 -3.94
CA ARG A 275 8.64 -12.98 -4.06
C ARG A 275 8.56 -11.57 -3.47
N SER A 276 7.54 -10.84 -3.91
CA SER A 276 7.12 -9.61 -3.23
C SER A 276 6.64 -9.95 -1.82
N VAL A 277 6.96 -9.14 -0.81
CA VAL A 277 6.42 -9.29 0.56
C VAL A 277 4.90 -9.31 0.64
N ARG A 278 4.22 -8.82 -0.40
CA ARG A 278 2.76 -8.83 -0.52
C ARG A 278 2.21 -10.10 -1.16
N ALA A 279 3.06 -10.90 -1.79
CA ALA A 279 2.63 -12.09 -2.49
C ALA A 279 2.13 -13.13 -1.48
N ALA A 280 0.89 -13.59 -1.63
CA ALA A 280 0.36 -14.65 -0.79
C ALA A 280 1.15 -15.96 -0.99
N PRO A 281 1.18 -16.84 0.03
CA PRO A 281 1.75 -18.18 -0.13
C PRO A 281 1.16 -18.92 -1.34
N GLY A 282 2.02 -19.37 -2.24
CA GLY A 282 1.62 -20.09 -3.45
C GLY A 282 1.50 -19.22 -4.71
N GLU A 283 1.60 -17.89 -4.59
CA GLU A 283 1.74 -17.03 -5.76
C GLU A 283 3.04 -17.31 -6.53
N PRO A 284 3.04 -17.07 -7.86
CA PRO A 284 4.24 -17.20 -8.68
C PRO A 284 5.42 -16.41 -8.11
N ALA A 285 6.61 -17.01 -8.16
CA ALA A 285 7.83 -16.31 -7.77
C ALA A 285 8.20 -15.25 -8.81
N LEU A 286 8.74 -14.12 -8.35
CA LEU A 286 9.37 -13.11 -9.20
C LEU A 286 10.59 -13.70 -9.92
N ALA A 287 11.34 -14.54 -9.21
CA ALA A 287 12.46 -15.29 -9.75
C ALA A 287 12.64 -16.60 -8.99
N THR A 288 13.14 -17.63 -9.67
CA THR A 288 13.62 -18.86 -9.04
C THR A 288 15.10 -19.03 -9.34
N PHE A 289 15.82 -19.66 -8.41
CA PHE A 289 17.26 -19.85 -8.56
C PHE A 289 17.71 -21.15 -7.90
N THR A 290 18.86 -21.63 -8.35
CA THR A 290 19.63 -22.67 -7.68
C THR A 290 21.06 -22.17 -7.52
N THR A 291 21.62 -22.30 -6.32
CA THR A 291 23.01 -21.90 -6.05
C THR A 291 23.73 -22.91 -5.15
N GLN A 292 25.05 -22.80 -5.09
CA GLN A 292 25.90 -23.57 -4.18
C GLN A 292 26.16 -22.78 -2.90
N VAL A 293 26.21 -23.48 -1.78
CA VAL A 293 26.60 -22.97 -0.47
C VAL A 293 27.88 -23.64 -0.05
N GLY A 294 28.92 -22.86 0.21
CA GLY A 294 30.19 -23.37 0.72
C GLY A 294 30.07 -23.97 2.12
N ALA A 295 31.04 -24.78 2.52
CA ALA A 295 31.15 -25.31 3.88
C ALA A 295 31.28 -24.20 4.96
N ASP A 296 31.70 -23.00 4.57
CA ASP A 296 31.75 -21.81 5.40
C ASP A 296 30.40 -21.06 5.48
N GLY A 297 29.35 -21.55 4.81
CA GLY A 297 28.02 -20.94 4.80
C GLY A 297 27.87 -19.74 3.87
N ARG A 298 28.84 -19.49 2.97
CA ARG A 298 28.73 -18.44 1.94
C ARG A 298 28.08 -18.94 0.67
N PHE A 299 27.34 -18.07 -0.01
CA PHE A 299 26.69 -18.38 -1.28
C PHE A 299 26.44 -17.12 -2.11
N GLU A 300 26.13 -17.32 -3.39
CA GLU A 300 25.88 -16.24 -4.35
C GLU A 300 24.57 -16.49 -5.10
N ILE A 301 23.67 -15.51 -5.20
CA ILE A 301 22.45 -15.60 -6.01
C ILE A 301 22.62 -14.65 -7.19
N TRP A 302 22.61 -15.19 -8.40
CA TRP A 302 22.65 -14.41 -9.64
C TRP A 302 21.26 -14.33 -10.26
N LEU A 303 20.73 -13.12 -10.38
CA LEU A 303 19.41 -12.81 -10.94
C LEU A 303 19.60 -11.88 -12.16
N PRO A 304 19.93 -12.44 -13.34
CA PRO A 304 19.96 -11.66 -14.58
C PRO A 304 18.54 -11.28 -14.99
N ASP A 305 18.40 -10.12 -15.63
CA ASP A 305 17.12 -9.64 -16.17
C ASP A 305 15.98 -9.68 -15.13
N PHE A 306 16.31 -9.41 -13.87
CA PHE A 306 15.36 -9.42 -12.77
C PHE A 306 14.37 -8.28 -12.94
N THR A 307 13.09 -8.63 -13.05
CA THR A 307 12.00 -7.65 -13.14
C THR A 307 11.19 -7.63 -11.85
N LEU A 308 11.10 -6.46 -11.24
CA LEU A 308 10.23 -6.19 -10.11
C LEU A 308 9.14 -5.20 -10.51
N SER A 309 7.90 -5.66 -10.52
CA SER A 309 6.75 -4.78 -10.73
C SER A 309 6.33 -4.14 -9.41
N VAL A 310 6.31 -2.82 -9.40
CA VAL A 310 5.95 -2.00 -8.24
C VAL A 310 4.90 -0.99 -8.68
N GLY A 311 3.63 -1.27 -8.38
CA GLY A 311 2.52 -0.50 -8.92
C GLY A 311 2.46 -0.63 -10.45
N ASN A 312 2.59 0.48 -11.17
CA ASN A 312 2.61 0.51 -12.63
C ASN A 312 4.03 0.56 -13.24
N LEU A 313 5.08 0.54 -12.41
CA LEU A 313 6.46 0.51 -12.88
C LEU A 313 7.02 -0.91 -12.87
N ALA A 314 7.72 -1.28 -13.93
CA ALA A 314 8.64 -2.41 -13.95
C ALA A 314 10.08 -1.90 -13.73
N ILE A 315 10.72 -2.34 -12.64
CA ILE A 315 12.15 -2.16 -12.42
C ILE A 315 12.86 -3.35 -13.02
N GLU A 316 13.78 -3.12 -13.94
CA GLU A 316 14.63 -4.17 -14.51
C GLU A 316 16.05 -3.99 -14.00
N ALA A 317 16.63 -5.06 -13.47
CA ALA A 317 17.96 -5.04 -12.88
C ALA A 317 18.72 -6.34 -13.13
N ASP A 318 20.03 -6.24 -13.13
CA ASP A 318 20.94 -7.37 -13.11
C ASP A 318 21.58 -7.43 -11.72
N ILE A 319 21.21 -8.43 -10.92
CA ILE A 319 21.52 -8.45 -9.48
C ILE A 319 22.37 -9.67 -9.13
N LEU A 320 23.54 -9.44 -8.55
CA LEU A 320 24.32 -10.46 -7.86
C LEU A 320 24.26 -10.21 -6.35
N LEU A 321 23.68 -11.15 -5.61
CA LEU A 321 23.66 -11.13 -4.15
C LEU A 321 24.74 -12.07 -3.63
N ALA A 322 25.74 -11.56 -2.90
CA ALA A 322 26.65 -12.40 -2.13
C ALA A 322 26.16 -12.42 -0.68
N ALA A 323 26.05 -13.62 -0.10
CA ALA A 323 25.57 -13.81 1.27
C ALA A 323 26.54 -14.62 2.14
N ALA A 324 26.46 -14.33 3.43
CA ALA A 324 27.08 -15.04 4.54
C ALA A 324 26.00 -15.48 5.53
N THR A 325 26.06 -16.73 5.98
CA THR A 325 25.12 -17.27 6.96
C THR A 325 25.55 -16.84 8.37
N THR A 326 24.57 -16.42 9.17
CA THR A 326 24.75 -15.91 10.54
C THR A 326 23.84 -16.68 11.50
N GLY A 327 23.99 -16.47 12.82
CA GLY A 327 23.24 -17.24 13.82
C GLY A 327 21.71 -17.04 13.78
N ASP A 328 21.23 -15.93 13.23
CA ASP A 328 19.81 -15.57 13.17
C ASP A 328 19.30 -15.33 11.74
N GLY A 329 20.08 -15.74 10.74
CA GLY A 329 19.69 -15.69 9.33
C GLY A 329 20.88 -15.53 8.41
N PHE A 330 20.77 -14.69 7.39
CA PHE A 330 21.90 -14.40 6.51
C PHE A 330 21.92 -12.93 6.13
N CYS A 331 23.10 -12.42 5.83
CA CYS A 331 23.28 -11.04 5.41
C CYS A 331 24.36 -10.98 4.33
N GLY A 332 24.47 -9.84 3.65
CA GLY A 332 25.38 -9.76 2.54
C GLY A 332 25.43 -8.41 1.86
N ALA A 333 25.97 -8.43 0.65
CA ALA A 333 26.08 -7.26 -0.21
C ALA A 333 25.62 -7.61 -1.63
N ALA A 334 25.10 -6.61 -2.33
CA ALA A 334 24.70 -6.70 -3.72
C ALA A 334 25.77 -6.10 -4.64
N ALA A 335 25.77 -6.55 -5.89
CA ALA A 335 26.50 -5.98 -7.02
C ALA A 335 25.62 -6.05 -8.28
N GLY A 336 26.02 -5.31 -9.32
CA GLY A 336 25.27 -5.20 -10.57
C GLY A 336 24.65 -3.82 -10.76
N ALA A 337 23.53 -3.74 -11.48
CA ALA A 337 22.93 -2.45 -11.81
C ALA A 337 21.42 -2.54 -12.06
N ILE A 338 20.71 -1.47 -11.72
CA ILE A 338 19.36 -1.21 -12.20
C ILE A 338 19.48 -0.64 -13.61
N ARG A 339 18.80 -1.25 -14.57
CA ARG A 339 18.83 -0.85 -15.99
C ARG A 339 17.64 0.01 -16.38
N SER A 340 16.48 -0.29 -15.81
CA SER A 340 15.22 0.35 -16.17
C SER A 340 14.35 0.61 -14.93
N PRO A 341 13.64 1.74 -14.88
CA PRO A 341 13.75 2.88 -15.78
C PRO A 341 15.07 3.64 -15.57
N ALA A 342 15.54 4.35 -16.61
CA ALA A 342 16.84 5.04 -16.60
C ALA A 342 17.00 6.08 -15.47
N VAL A 343 15.89 6.57 -14.89
CA VAL A 343 15.91 7.49 -13.76
C VAL A 343 16.45 6.84 -12.48
N PHE A 344 16.41 5.51 -12.38
CA PHE A 344 17.01 4.73 -11.30
C PHE A 344 18.26 3.97 -11.75
N ALA A 345 18.84 4.33 -12.91
CA ALA A 345 20.06 3.67 -13.37
C ALA A 345 21.21 3.93 -12.39
N GLN A 346 21.48 2.94 -11.54
CA GLN A 346 22.49 3.01 -10.49
C GLN A 346 23.17 1.65 -10.33
N THR A 347 24.44 1.70 -9.94
CA THR A 347 25.20 0.51 -9.54
C THR A 347 24.75 0.05 -8.16
N LEU A 348 24.70 -1.26 -7.96
CA LEU A 348 24.37 -1.86 -6.66
C LEU A 348 25.57 -2.01 -5.73
N ASP A 349 26.74 -1.52 -6.16
CA ASP A 349 27.99 -1.61 -5.40
C ASP A 349 27.86 -0.91 -4.04
N GLY A 350 28.09 -1.67 -2.97
CA GLY A 350 28.02 -1.17 -1.59
C GLY A 350 26.64 -1.27 -0.94
N VAL A 351 25.60 -1.70 -1.68
CA VAL A 351 24.29 -2.00 -1.11
C VAL A 351 24.41 -3.24 -0.22
N THR A 352 24.07 -3.11 1.06
CA THR A 352 23.98 -4.23 1.99
C THR A 352 22.55 -4.72 2.15
N TYR A 353 22.39 -5.98 2.56
CA TYR A 353 21.08 -6.52 2.89
C TYR A 353 21.17 -7.48 4.08
N ARG A 354 20.01 -7.74 4.68
CA ARG A 354 19.82 -8.79 5.68
C ARG A 354 18.53 -9.55 5.44
N ALA A 355 18.58 -10.83 5.74
CA ALA A 355 17.45 -11.74 5.69
C ALA A 355 17.26 -12.44 7.04
N ILE A 356 16.05 -12.33 7.58
CA ILE A 356 15.66 -12.95 8.85
C ILE A 356 14.51 -13.94 8.65
N PRO A 357 14.35 -14.96 9.50
CA PRO A 357 13.22 -15.87 9.42
C PRO A 357 11.91 -15.08 9.50
N TRP A 358 10.97 -15.41 8.63
CA TRP A 358 9.70 -14.69 8.53
C TRP A 358 8.57 -15.60 8.12
N VAL A 359 7.37 -15.33 8.61
CA VAL A 359 6.15 -16.04 8.20
C VAL A 359 5.40 -15.15 7.20
N PRO A 360 5.10 -15.63 6.00
CA PRO A 360 4.36 -14.86 5.01
C PRO A 360 3.05 -14.27 5.53
N GLY A 361 2.92 -12.95 5.38
CA GLY A 361 1.76 -12.17 5.84
C GLY A 361 1.95 -11.51 7.21
N GLU A 362 3.04 -11.78 7.93
CA GLU A 362 3.37 -11.03 9.14
C GLU A 362 3.94 -9.64 8.82
N SER A 363 3.85 -8.72 9.79
CA SER A 363 4.41 -7.36 9.64
C SER A 363 5.91 -7.39 9.32
N THR A 364 6.35 -6.48 8.45
CA THR A 364 7.76 -6.30 8.07
C THR A 364 8.41 -5.09 8.76
N ALA A 365 7.70 -4.44 9.67
CA ALA A 365 8.15 -3.22 10.33
C ALA A 365 9.39 -3.47 11.20
N GLY A 366 10.39 -2.58 11.09
CA GLY A 366 11.62 -2.64 11.89
C GLY A 366 12.58 -3.79 11.53
N ALA A 367 12.38 -4.43 10.37
CA ALA A 367 13.32 -5.44 9.89
C ALA A 367 14.71 -4.80 9.62
N PRO A 368 15.80 -5.43 10.09
CA PRO A 368 17.14 -4.92 9.88
C PRO A 368 17.55 -5.03 8.40
N ASN A 369 18.32 -4.07 7.91
CA ASN A 369 18.71 -3.95 6.49
C ASN A 369 20.22 -4.13 6.24
N ALA A 370 21.04 -4.34 7.28
CA ALA A 370 22.48 -4.50 7.18
C ALA A 370 22.99 -5.68 8.01
N CYS A 371 24.19 -6.17 7.66
CA CYS A 371 24.90 -7.14 8.49
C CYS A 371 25.20 -6.57 9.89
N PRO A 372 25.15 -7.40 10.95
CA PRO A 372 25.68 -6.99 12.25
C PRO A 372 27.20 -6.71 12.14
N GLU A 373 27.66 -5.62 12.74
CA GLU A 373 29.08 -5.25 12.83
C GLU A 373 29.90 -6.20 13.73
#